data_AF-A0A160FJH7-F1
#
_entry.id   AF-A0A160FJH7-F1
#
_cell.length_a   1.000
_cell.length_b   1.000
_cell.length_c   1.000
_cell.angle_alpha   90.00
_cell.angle_beta   90.00
_cell.angle_gamma   90.00
#
_symmetry.space_group_name_H-M   'P 1'
#
loop_
_entity.id
_entity.type
_entity.pdbx_description
1 polymer ?
#
loop_
_entity_poly.entity_id
_entity_poly.type
_entity_poly.pdbx_seq_one_letter_code
_entity_poly.pdbx_strand_id
1 'polypeptide(L)' 'MDRTNPARVQRFNASHVVEAELEHLDWATRQPALRMLDAVYWRRRLLAVKCGFELTNLQVMRLEKILQRLGYSSE' A
#
# COMPACT_ATOMS: atom_id res chain seq x y z
N MET A 1 11.32 30.49 -15.84
CA MET A 1 11.99 29.51 -14.95
C MET A 1 11.53 29.87 -13.56
N ASP A 2 10.86 29.03 -12.76
CA ASP A 2 10.98 27.59 -12.57
C ASP A 2 9.62 27.02 -12.14
N ARG A 3 9.34 25.78 -12.50
CA ARG A 3 8.03 25.13 -12.33
C ARG A 3 7.94 24.57 -10.91
N THR A 4 6.83 24.82 -10.22
CA THR A 4 6.25 24.03 -9.11
C THR A 4 7.16 22.94 -8.55
N ASN A 5 7.74 23.15 -7.37
CA ASN A 5 8.27 22.06 -6.57
C ASN A 5 7.07 21.45 -5.82
N PRO A 6 6.47 20.33 -6.29
CA PRO A 6 5.43 19.70 -5.49
C PRO A 6 6.14 19.23 -4.24
N ALA A 7 5.62 19.59 -3.06
CA ALA A 7 6.11 19.11 -1.79
C ALA A 7 6.48 17.63 -1.93
N ARG A 8 7.79 17.32 -1.96
CA ARG A 8 8.25 15.94 -1.94
C ARG A 8 7.70 15.41 -0.63
N VAL A 9 6.60 14.65 -0.73
CA VAL A 9 5.96 14.02 0.42
C VAL A 9 7.07 13.29 1.13
N GLN A 10 7.43 13.78 2.32
CA GLN A 10 8.55 13.24 3.07
C GLN A 10 8.12 11.84 3.49
N ARG A 11 8.64 10.84 2.78
CA ARG A 11 8.36 9.44 3.07
C ARG A 11 9.12 9.05 4.32
N PHE A 12 8.44 8.36 5.22
CA PHE A 12 9.05 7.93 6.48
C PHE A 12 9.84 6.65 6.29
N ASN A 13 11.03 6.61 6.88
CA ASN A 13 11.83 5.40 7.00
C ASN A 13 11.40 4.62 8.25
N ALA A 14 10.37 3.77 8.09
CA ALA A 14 9.79 2.99 9.18
C ALA A 14 9.52 1.54 8.75
N SER A 15 10.59 0.85 8.31
CA SER A 15 10.49 -0.48 7.69
C SER A 15 9.74 -1.50 8.57
N HIS A 16 9.93 -1.49 9.88
CA HIS A 16 9.23 -2.41 10.80
C HIS A 16 7.72 -2.15 10.87
N VAL A 17 7.30 -0.88 10.79
CA VAL A 17 5.87 -0.49 10.75
C VAL A 17 5.25 -0.94 9.43
N VAL A 18 5.99 -0.76 8.33
CA VAL A 18 5.57 -1.20 7.00
C VAL A 18 5.38 -2.71 6.96
N GLU A 19 6.32 -3.51 7.51
CA GLU A 19 6.15 -4.96 7.57
C GLU A 19 4.91 -5.38 8.36
N ALA A 20 4.70 -4.80 9.55
CA ALA A 20 3.54 -5.11 10.38
C ALA A 20 2.22 -4.75 9.68
N GLU A 21 2.16 -3.60 8.99
CA GLU A 21 0.98 -3.18 8.23
C GLU A 21 0.76 -4.08 7.00
N LEU A 22 1.81 -4.47 6.29
CA LEU A 22 1.70 -5.40 5.15
C LEU A 22 1.24 -6.80 5.59
N GLU A 23 1.72 -7.29 6.74
CA GLU A 23 1.26 -8.54 7.33
C GLU A 23 -0.24 -8.47 7.69
N HIS A 24 -0.64 -7.39 8.35
CA HIS A 24 -2.04 -7.15 8.69
C HIS A 24 -2.92 -7.10 7.43
N LEU A 25 -2.51 -6.36 6.40
CA LEU A 25 -3.25 -6.21 5.15
C LEU A 25 -3.32 -7.53 4.36
N ASP A 26 -2.23 -8.31 4.31
CA ASP A 26 -2.26 -9.62 3.67
C ASP A 26 -3.23 -10.58 4.38
N TRP A 27 -3.25 -10.57 5.72
CA TRP A 27 -4.20 -11.38 6.49
C TRP A 27 -5.65 -10.90 6.29
N ALA A 28 -5.89 -9.59 6.37
CA ALA A 28 -7.23 -9.00 6.30
C ALA A 28 -7.88 -9.19 4.91
N THR A 29 -7.09 -9.06 3.84
CA THR A 29 -7.58 -9.22 2.46
C THR A 29 -7.85 -10.67 2.06
N ARG A 30 -7.46 -11.66 2.89
CA ARG A 30 -7.81 -13.08 2.71
C ARG A 30 -9.10 -13.47 3.43
N GLN A 31 -9.62 -12.60 4.30
CA GLN A 31 -10.87 -12.87 5.00
C GLN A 31 -12.07 -12.72 4.04
N PRO A 32 -13.19 -13.41 4.30
CA PRO A 32 -14.42 -13.19 3.55
C PRO A 32 -14.79 -11.71 3.50
N ALA A 33 -15.16 -11.21 2.32
CA ALA A 33 -15.44 -9.79 2.13
C ALA A 33 -16.60 -9.34 3.03
N LEU A 34 -16.28 -8.52 4.04
CA LEU A 34 -17.30 -7.78 4.77
C LEU A 34 -17.87 -6.71 3.82
N ARG A 35 -19.20 -6.60 3.73
CA ARG A 35 -19.88 -5.64 2.84
C ARG A 35 -19.37 -4.20 2.94
N MET A 36 -18.81 -3.81 4.10
CA MET A 36 -18.27 -2.46 4.34
C MET A 36 -16.79 -2.29 3.94
N LEU A 37 -16.01 -3.37 3.82
CA LEU A 37 -14.57 -3.34 3.54
C LEU A 37 -14.30 -4.04 2.21
N ASP A 38 -14.71 -3.37 1.13
CA ASP A 38 -14.58 -3.86 -0.24
C ASP A 38 -13.14 -3.74 -0.79
N ALA A 39 -12.91 -4.26 -2.00
CA ALA A 39 -11.61 -4.24 -2.65
C ALA A 39 -11.08 -2.80 -2.86
N VAL A 40 -11.96 -1.82 -3.05
CA VAL A 40 -11.59 -0.41 -3.22
C VAL A 40 -11.05 0.17 -1.91
N TYR A 41 -11.69 -0.14 -0.78
CA TYR A 41 -11.22 0.25 0.54
C TYR A 41 -9.81 -0.30 0.81
N TRP A 42 -9.60 -1.59 0.58
CA TRP A 42 -8.28 -2.22 0.81
C TRP A 42 -7.20 -1.65 -0.10
N ARG A 43 -7.53 -1.35 -1.36
CA ARG A 43 -6.63 -0.65 -2.28
C ARG A 43 -6.19 0.70 -1.74
N ARG A 44 -7.13 1.51 -1.22
CA ARG A 44 -6.79 2.83 -0.63
C ARG A 44 -5.82 2.69 0.54
N ARG A 45 -5.99 1.68 1.40
CA ARG A 45 -5.09 1.42 2.53
C ARG A 45 -3.69 1.03 2.05
N LEU A 46 -3.57 0.14 1.08
CA LEU A 46 -2.27 -0.25 0.49
C LEU A 46 -1.57 0.94 -0.18
N LEU A 47 -2.30 1.75 -0.94
CA LEU A 47 -1.72 2.94 -1.57
C LEU A 47 -1.27 3.99 -0.55
N ALA A 48 -1.98 4.15 0.57
CA ALA A 48 -1.55 5.02 1.64
C ALA A 48 -0.19 4.59 2.23
N VAL A 49 0.05 3.29 2.39
CA VAL A 49 1.36 2.75 2.79
C VAL A 49 2.44 3.07 1.73
N LYS A 50 2.15 2.83 0.45
CA LYS A 50 3.07 3.14 -0.66
C LYS A 50 3.43 4.63 -0.76
N CYS A 51 2.49 5.52 -0.45
CA CYS A 51 2.71 6.96 -0.52
C CYS A 51 3.38 7.52 0.74
N GLY A 52 3.14 6.93 1.92
CA GLY A 52 3.61 7.43 3.21
C GLY A 52 5.01 6.97 3.63
N PHE A 53 5.52 5.87 3.08
CA PHE A 53 6.77 5.25 3.52
C PHE A 53 7.75 5.02 2.38
N GLU A 54 9.05 5.02 2.72
CA GLU A 54 10.08 4.47 1.82
C GLU A 54 10.03 2.96 1.93
N LEU A 55 9.67 2.30 0.82
CA LEU A 55 9.53 0.86 0.76
C LEU A 55 10.79 0.22 0.18
N THR A 56 11.19 -0.90 0.75
CA THR A 56 12.19 -1.78 0.13
C THR A 56 11.58 -2.50 -1.08
N ASN A 57 12.42 -3.00 -1.99
CA ASN A 57 11.96 -3.79 -3.14
C ASN A 57 11.09 -4.99 -2.72
N LEU A 58 11.45 -5.64 -1.60
CA LEU A 58 10.68 -6.76 -1.06
C LEU A 58 9.28 -6.34 -0.60
N GLN A 59 9.16 -5.18 0.05
CA GLN A 59 7.89 -4.61 0.50
C GLN A 59 7.00 -4.19 -0.68
N VAL A 60 7.61 -3.63 -1.73
CA VAL A 60 6.89 -3.28 -2.96
C VAL A 60 6.31 -4.52 -3.62
N MET A 61 7.10 -5.59 -3.81
CA MET A 61 6.61 -6.85 -4.38
C MET A 61 5.48 -7.47 -3.55
N ARG A 62 5.59 -7.44 -2.22
CA ARG A 62 4.52 -7.92 -1.32
C ARG A 62 3.24 -7.10 -1.49
N LEU A 63 3.35 -5.77 -1.53
CA LEU A 63 2.23 -4.87 -1.73
C LEU A 63 1.53 -5.13 -3.07
N GLU A 64 2.29 -5.29 -4.15
CA GLU A 64 1.76 -5.58 -5.49
C GLU A 64 1.03 -6.92 -5.54
N LYS A 65 1.54 -7.95 -4.86
CA LYS A 65 0.86 -9.24 -4.74
C LYS A 65 -0.51 -9.13 -4.07
N ILE A 66 -0.63 -8.27 -3.04
CA ILE A 66 -1.93 -8.02 -2.38
C ILE A 66 -2.86 -7.26 -3.33
N LEU A 67 -2.36 -6.24 -4.05
CA LEU A 67 -3.16 -5.49 -5.03
C LEU A 67 -3.69 -6.38 -6.17
N GLN A 68 -2.86 -7.28 -6.71
CA GLN A 68 -3.28 -8.25 -7.73
C GLN A 68 -4.41 -9.15 -7.24
N ARG A 69 -4.34 -9.63 -5.99
CA ARG A 69 -5.41 -10.43 -5.38
C ARG A 69 -6.73 -9.67 -5.28
N LEU A 70 -6.65 -8.36 -5.03
CA LEU A 70 -7.81 -7.47 -5.00
C LEU A 70 -8.36 -7.14 -6.40
N GLY A 71 -7.80 -7.73 -7.47
CA GLY A 71 -8.21 -7.49 -8.85
C GLY A 71 -7.58 -6.25 -9.49
N TYR A 72 -6.55 -5.68 -8.88
CA TYR A 72 -5.83 -4.52 -9.41
C TYR A 72 -4.46 -4.96 -9.92
N SER A 73 -4.35 -5.14 -11.24
CA SER A 73 -3.03 -5.23 -11.87
C SER A 73 -2.42 -3.83 -11.91
N SER A 74 -1.12 -3.73 -11.61
CA SER A 74 -0.35 -2.56 -12.03
C SER A 74 -0.39 -2.54 -13.55
N GLU A 75 -1.06 -1.53 -14.12
CA GLU A 75 -0.88 -1.12 -15.51
C GLU A 75 0.30 -0.15 -15.58
#